data_AF-A0A3M3KL53-F1
#
_entry.id   AF-A0A3M3KL53-F1
#
_cell.length_a   1.000
_cell.length_b   1.000
_cell.length_c   1.000
_cell.angle_alpha   90.00
_cell.angle_beta   90.00
_cell.angle_gamma   90.00
#
_symmetry.space_group_name_H-M   'P 1'
#
loop_
_entity.id
_entity.type
_entity.pdbx_description
1 polymer ?
#
loop_
_entity_poly.entity_id
_entity_poly.type
_entity_poly.pdbx_seq_one_letter_code
_entity_poly.pdbx_strand_id
1 'polypeptide(L)'
;MPGSFDKLQEQLQAFVEQLSNLPIDQLAGNLNGTLSELQKTLKQVNSSVLPQMRGTLQQAEKTLGTANDSFAEDSPARQQLGQALDEVQRTARSVRVLTDFLSRHPESLIRGRTGDAAPRSFNAPSSSRAIDLEPKQ
;
A
#
# COMPACT_ATOMS: atom_id res chain seq x y z
N MET A 1 -38.87 3.51 47.09
CA MET A 1 -37.76 2.82 46.39
C MET A 1 -36.58 3.78 46.28
N PRO A 2 -35.73 3.89 47.31
CA PRO A 2 -34.42 4.52 47.19
C PRO A 2 -33.43 3.48 46.63
N GLY A 3 -32.62 3.83 45.63
CA GLY A 3 -31.62 2.88 45.10
C GLY A 3 -31.07 3.14 43.70
N SER A 4 -31.52 4.16 42.97
CA SER A 4 -30.98 4.51 41.65
C SER A 4 -29.83 5.53 41.71
N PHE A 5 -29.89 6.49 42.63
CA PHE A 5 -28.87 7.53 42.80
C PHE A 5 -27.60 6.97 43.47
N ASP A 6 -27.75 6.16 44.52
CA ASP A 6 -26.66 5.41 45.14
C ASP A 6 -25.90 4.54 44.12
N LYS A 7 -26.61 3.82 43.24
CA LYS A 7 -25.98 3.01 42.18
C LYS A 7 -25.20 3.85 41.17
N LEU A 8 -25.69 5.04 40.83
CA LEU A 8 -25.01 5.94 39.91
C LEU A 8 -23.75 6.53 40.55
N GLN A 9 -23.79 6.79 41.86
CA GLN A 9 -22.64 7.22 42.64
C GLN A 9 -21.56 6.13 42.71
N GLU A 10 -21.96 4.87 42.96
CA GLU A 10 -21.05 3.71 42.90
C GLU A 10 -20.43 3.53 41.51
N GLN A 11 -21.22 3.66 40.44
CA GLN A 11 -20.72 3.53 39.06
C GLN A 11 -19.75 4.66 38.68
N LEU A 12 -19.99 5.90 39.12
CA LEU A 12 -19.07 7.01 38.89
C LEU A 12 -17.76 6.83 39.66
N GLN A 13 -17.81 6.36 40.91
CA GLN A 13 -16.60 6.05 41.68
C GLN A 13 -15.78 4.94 41.01
N ALA A 14 -16.44 3.85 40.58
CA ALA A 14 -15.77 2.78 39.85
C ALA A 14 -15.14 3.27 38.53
N PHE A 15 -15.82 4.15 37.79
CA PHE A 15 -15.27 4.73 36.55
C PHE A 15 -14.04 5.62 36.83
N VAL A 16 -14.08 6.45 37.88
CA VAL A 16 -12.95 7.31 38.28
C VAL A 16 -11.76 6.47 38.75
N GLU A 17 -12.00 5.40 39.52
CA GLU A 17 -10.96 4.45 39.90
C GLU A 17 -10.37 3.75 38.67
N GLN A 18 -11.22 3.33 37.72
CA GLN A 18 -10.78 2.67 36.49
C GLN A 18 -10.00 3.62 35.58
N LEU A 19 -10.38 4.91 35.53
CA LEU A 19 -9.65 5.96 34.81
C LEU A 19 -8.29 6.27 35.47
N SER A 20 -8.26 6.34 36.80
CA SER A 20 -7.03 6.57 37.59
C SER A 20 -6.05 5.39 37.48
N ASN A 21 -6.58 4.19 37.29
CA ASN A 21 -5.79 2.98 37.06
C ASN A 21 -5.33 2.80 35.60
N LEU A 22 -5.66 3.71 34.67
CA LEU A 22 -5.11 3.63 33.32
C LEU A 22 -3.62 3.95 33.32
N PRO A 23 -2.75 3.04 32.86
CA PRO A 23 -1.31 3.27 32.84
C PRO A 23 -0.94 4.08 31.59
N ILE A 24 -1.28 5.37 31.58
CA ILE A 24 -1.03 6.27 30.43
C ILE A 24 0.46 6.31 30.07
N ASP A 25 1.34 6.27 31.08
CA ASP A 25 2.80 6.21 30.86
C ASP A 25 3.24 4.93 30.13
N GLN A 26 2.68 3.78 30.50
CA GLN A 26 2.98 2.52 29.81
C GLN A 26 2.43 2.52 28.39
N LEU A 27 1.23 3.06 28.19
CA LEU A 27 0.64 3.20 26.86
C LEU A 27 1.50 4.10 25.96
N ALA A 28 1.92 5.26 26.47
CA ALA A 28 2.81 6.17 25.77
C ALA A 28 4.18 5.52 25.47
N GLY A 29 4.74 4.80 26.43
CA GLY A 29 5.99 4.05 26.26
C GLY A 29 5.88 2.97 25.18
N ASN A 30 4.82 2.16 25.21
CA ASN A 30 4.56 1.12 24.23
C ASN A 30 4.36 1.71 22.83
N LEU A 31 3.56 2.77 22.69
CA LEU A 31 3.34 3.45 21.42
C LEU A 31 4.65 4.00 20.84
N ASN A 32 5.47 4.66 21.66
CA ASN A 32 6.76 5.17 21.23
C ASN A 32 7.71 4.03 20.82
N GLY A 33 7.71 2.92 21.56
CA GLY A 33 8.44 1.70 21.21
C GLY A 33 8.02 1.13 19.86
N THR A 34 6.72 0.98 19.62
CA THR A 34 6.17 0.50 18.35
C THR A 34 6.53 1.42 17.19
N LEU A 35 6.43 2.74 17.35
CA LEU A 35 6.79 3.72 16.31
C LEU A 35 8.28 3.67 15.98
N SER A 36 9.14 3.51 17.00
CA SER A 36 10.59 3.38 16.83
C SER A 36 10.95 2.09 16.07
N GLU A 37 10.35 0.96 16.45
CA GLU A 37 10.61 -0.33 15.79
C GLU A 37 10.09 -0.35 14.35
N LEU A 38 8.94 0.27 14.11
CA LEU A 38 8.42 0.49 12.77
C LEU A 38 9.39 1.34 11.95
N GLN A 39 9.90 2.46 12.49
CA GLN A 39 10.88 3.29 11.81
C GLN A 39 12.15 2.50 11.44
N LYS A 40 12.65 1.62 12.32
CA LYS A 40 13.80 0.75 12.01
C LYS A 40 13.47 -0.23 10.89
N THR A 41 12.32 -0.87 10.95
CA THR A 41 11.84 -1.80 9.92
C THR A 41 11.76 -1.10 8.56
N LEU A 42 11.19 0.11 8.53
CA LEU A 42 11.11 0.92 7.31
C LEU A 42 12.49 1.29 6.75
N LYS A 43 13.42 1.66 7.63
CA LYS A 43 14.81 1.90 7.23
C LYS A 43 15.44 0.66 6.62
N GLN A 44 15.25 -0.52 7.22
CA GLN A 44 15.81 -1.77 6.72
C GLN A 44 15.21 -2.20 5.37
N VAL A 45 13.91 -2.01 5.19
CA VAL A 45 13.25 -2.24 3.90
C VAL A 45 13.88 -1.32 2.85
N ASN A 46 14.04 -0.03 3.15
CA ASN A 46 14.61 0.94 2.22
C ASN A 46 16.11 0.71 1.93
N SER A 47 16.91 0.35 2.93
CA SER A 47 18.36 0.22 2.79
C SER A 47 18.82 -1.12 2.24
N SER A 48 18.05 -2.19 2.45
CA SER A 48 18.48 -3.56 2.18
C SER A 48 17.56 -4.25 1.19
N VAL A 49 16.26 -4.33 1.50
CA VAL A 49 15.31 -5.12 0.70
C VAL A 49 15.11 -4.51 -0.69
N LEU A 50 14.83 -3.20 -0.77
CA LEU A 50 14.54 -2.53 -2.05
C LEU A 50 15.75 -2.56 -3.01
N PRO A 51 17.00 -2.27 -2.58
CA PRO A 51 18.17 -2.44 -3.43
C PRO A 51 18.39 -3.87 -3.90
N GLN A 52 18.19 -4.87 -3.02
CA GLN A 52 18.33 -6.28 -3.38
C GLN A 52 17.30 -6.70 -4.44
N MET A 53 16.03 -6.31 -4.28
CA MET A 53 14.99 -6.58 -5.27
C MET A 53 15.33 -5.97 -6.64
N ARG A 54 15.84 -4.73 -6.66
CA ARG A 54 16.31 -4.08 -7.89
C ARG A 54 17.45 -4.86 -8.54
N GLY A 55 18.43 -5.32 -7.75
CA GLY A 55 19.53 -6.15 -8.22
C GLY A 55 19.07 -7.48 -8.81
N THR A 56 18.13 -8.16 -8.15
CA THR A 56 17.55 -9.42 -8.66
C THR A 56 16.84 -9.22 -9.99
N LEU A 57 16.05 -8.15 -10.15
CA LEU A 57 15.35 -7.86 -11.40
C LEU A 57 16.33 -7.53 -12.54
N GLN A 58 17.39 -6.78 -12.26
CA GLN A 58 18.46 -6.52 -13.23
C GLN A 58 19.19 -7.81 -13.64
N GLN A 59 19.47 -8.69 -12.69
CA GLN A 59 20.12 -9.96 -12.95
C GLN A 59 19.21 -10.89 -13.77
N ALA A 60 17.91 -10.91 -13.48
CA ALA A 60 16.92 -11.65 -14.25
C ALA A 60 16.85 -11.13 -15.69
N GLU A 61 16.75 -9.82 -15.88
CA GLU A 61 16.76 -9.18 -17.21
C GLU A 61 18.03 -9.55 -17.99
N LYS A 62 19.21 -9.46 -17.36
CA LYS A 62 20.48 -9.85 -17.99
C LYS A 62 20.50 -11.33 -18.37
N THR A 63 20.03 -12.21 -17.48
CA THR A 63 20.04 -13.67 -17.69
C THR A 63 19.11 -14.04 -18.85
N LEU A 64 17.92 -13.47 -18.88
CA LEU A 64 16.95 -13.68 -19.96
C LEU A 64 17.45 -13.08 -21.28
N GLY A 65 18.15 -11.95 -21.24
CA GLY A 65 18.82 -11.36 -22.42
C GLY A 65 19.87 -12.30 -23.01
N THR A 66 20.80 -12.80 -22.18
CA THR A 66 21.80 -13.77 -22.61
C THR A 66 21.17 -15.06 -23.15
N ALA A 67 20.09 -15.54 -22.51
CA ALA A 67 19.36 -16.70 -22.99
C ALA A 67 18.72 -16.43 -24.35
N ASN A 68 18.07 -15.28 -24.53
CA ASN A 68 17.45 -14.85 -25.78
C ASN A 68 18.46 -14.79 -26.93
N ASP A 69 19.68 -14.33 -26.67
CA ASP A 69 20.76 -14.27 -27.67
C ASP A 69 21.31 -15.65 -28.06
N SER A 70 21.09 -16.67 -27.21
CA SER A 70 21.52 -18.05 -27.47
C SER A 70 20.57 -18.83 -28.38
N PHE A 71 19.37 -18.31 -28.66
CA PHE A 71 18.37 -18.96 -29.52
C PHE A 71 18.28 -18.31 -30.91
N ALA A 72 17.93 -19.13 -31.92
CA ALA A 72 17.71 -18.65 -33.28
C ALA A 72 16.59 -17.59 -33.36
N GLU A 73 16.76 -16.60 -34.24
CA GLU A 73 15.87 -15.43 -34.37
C GLU A 73 14.39 -15.80 -34.56
N ASP A 74 14.10 -16.85 -35.33
CA ASP A 74 12.73 -17.29 -35.63
C ASP A 74 12.22 -18.42 -34.72
N SER A 75 12.90 -18.70 -33.61
CA SER A 75 12.47 -19.79 -32.73
C SER A 75 11.29 -19.39 -31.82
N PRO A 76 10.28 -20.26 -31.63
CA PRO A 76 9.19 -20.01 -30.67
C PRO A 76 9.68 -19.76 -29.24
N ALA A 77 10.80 -20.39 -28.85
CA ALA A 77 11.42 -20.19 -27.55
C ALA A 77 11.92 -18.75 -27.36
N ARG A 78 12.54 -18.15 -28.38
CA ARG A 78 12.99 -16.76 -28.35
C ARG A 78 11.83 -15.78 -28.23
N GLN A 79 10.72 -16.03 -28.94
CA GLN A 79 9.51 -15.22 -28.81
C GLN A 79 8.95 -15.24 -27.38
N GLN A 80 8.92 -16.41 -26.73
CA GLN A 80 8.49 -16.56 -25.34
C GLN A 80 9.44 -15.85 -24.36
N LEU A 81 10.75 -15.92 -24.58
CA LEU A 81 11.74 -15.20 -23.76
C LEU A 81 11.62 -13.68 -23.92
N GLY A 82 11.36 -13.19 -25.14
CA GLY A 82 11.06 -11.78 -25.38
C GLY A 82 9.84 -11.29 -24.59
N GLN A 83 8.78 -12.11 -24.52
CA GLN A 83 7.60 -11.80 -23.70
C GLN A 83 7.93 -11.79 -22.20
N ALA A 84 8.73 -12.74 -21.73
CA ALA A 84 9.17 -12.78 -20.33
C ALA A 84 10.04 -11.56 -19.98
N LEU A 85 10.94 -11.13 -20.88
CA LEU A 85 11.75 -9.93 -20.72
C LEU A 85 10.88 -8.67 -20.59
N ASP A 86 9.88 -8.52 -21.45
CA ASP A 86 8.94 -7.39 -21.39
C ASP A 86 8.20 -7.36 -20.04
N GLU A 87 7.76 -8.52 -19.53
CA GLU A 87 7.09 -8.61 -18.23
C GLU A 87 8.03 -8.29 -17.05
N VAL A 88 9.28 -8.73 -17.11
CA VAL A 88 10.31 -8.36 -16.12
C VAL A 88 10.56 -6.86 -16.13
N GLN A 89 10.65 -6.23 -17.31
CA GLN A 89 10.83 -4.79 -17.43
C GLN A 89 9.63 -4.00 -16.90
N ARG A 90 8.41 -4.44 -17.18
CA ARG A 90 7.17 -3.87 -16.61
C ARG A 90 7.14 -3.98 -15.09
N THR A 91 7.54 -5.13 -14.56
CA THR A 91 7.64 -5.37 -13.12
C THR A 91 8.68 -4.45 -12.49
N ALA A 92 9.88 -4.35 -13.07
CA ALA A 92 10.95 -3.47 -12.60
C ALA A 92 10.53 -2.00 -12.58
N ARG A 93 9.77 -1.55 -13.59
CA ARG A 93 9.20 -0.20 -13.61
C ARG A 93 8.18 0.00 -12.50
N SER A 94 7.27 -0.96 -12.29
CA SER A 94 6.27 -0.90 -11.21
C SER A 94 6.91 -0.85 -9.83
N VAL A 95 7.94 -1.68 -9.59
CA VAL A 95 8.71 -1.67 -8.34
C VAL A 95 9.43 -0.35 -8.14
N ARG A 96 10.01 0.24 -9.20
CA ARG A 96 10.65 1.57 -9.12
C ARG A 96 9.64 2.64 -8.72
N VAL A 97 8.48 2.69 -9.38
CA VAL A 97 7.42 3.66 -9.07
C VAL A 97 6.98 3.53 -7.60
N LEU A 98 6.74 2.31 -7.14
CA LEU A 98 6.40 2.06 -5.73
C LEU A 98 7.52 2.51 -4.79
N THR A 99 8.76 2.17 -5.10
CA THR A 99 9.92 2.53 -4.25
C THR A 99 10.12 4.04 -4.19
N ASP A 100 9.98 4.73 -5.32
CA ASP A 100 10.12 6.19 -5.38
C ASP A 100 8.98 6.87 -4.61
N PHE A 101 7.75 6.32 -4.67
CA PHE A 101 6.63 6.77 -3.85
C PHE A 101 6.92 6.59 -2.35
N LEU A 102 7.33 5.40 -1.92
CA LEU A 102 7.65 5.11 -0.52
C LEU A 102 8.83 5.93 0.00
N SER A 103 9.80 6.24 -0.86
CA SER A 103 10.96 7.09 -0.51
C SER A 103 10.55 8.54 -0.25
N ARG A 104 9.48 9.02 -0.91
CA ARG A 104 8.94 10.38 -0.72
C ARG A 104 7.86 10.44 0.36
N HIS A 105 7.17 9.32 0.62
CA HIS A 105 6.02 9.22 1.51
C HIS A 105 6.11 8.01 2.47
N PRO A 106 7.13 7.93 3.36
CA PRO A 106 7.24 6.83 4.31
C PRO A 106 6.03 6.73 5.27
N GLU A 107 5.34 7.85 5.51
CA GLU A 107 4.13 7.93 6.33
C GLU A 107 2.97 7.09 5.78
N SER A 108 2.96 6.76 4.48
CA SER A 108 1.90 5.94 3.87
C SER A 108 1.88 4.49 4.38
N LEU A 109 3.00 4.01 4.93
CA LEU A 109 3.09 2.65 5.48
C LEU A 109 2.45 2.56 6.87
N ILE A 110 2.51 3.65 7.64
CA ILE A 110 1.93 3.74 8.98
C ILE A 110 0.45 4.10 8.88
N ARG A 111 0.13 5.10 8.05
CA ARG A 111 -1.24 5.61 7.89
C ARG A 111 -2.09 4.74 6.95
N GLY A 112 -1.47 3.81 6.23
CA GLY A 112 -2.09 3.07 5.14
C GLY A 112 -2.25 3.93 3.88
N ARG A 113 -2.71 3.30 2.79
CA ARG A 113 -2.98 3.97 1.52
C ARG A 113 -4.10 5.01 1.73
N THR A 114 -3.77 6.29 1.66
CA THR A 114 -4.75 7.38 1.59
C THR A 114 -5.37 7.38 0.19
N GLY A 115 -6.70 7.44 0.11
CA GLY A 115 -7.48 7.24 -1.12
C GLY A 115 -7.15 8.17 -2.30
N ASP A 116 -6.34 9.21 -2.09
CA ASP A 116 -5.90 10.15 -3.12
C ASP A 116 -4.91 9.55 -4.14
N ALA A 117 -4.33 8.38 -3.84
CA ALA A 117 -3.45 7.63 -4.73
C ALA A 117 -4.17 6.59 -5.63
N ALA A 118 -5.51 6.52 -5.60
CA ALA A 118 -6.24 5.72 -6.57
C ALA A 118 -6.20 6.45 -7.94
N PRO A 119 -5.78 5.79 -9.03
CA PRO A 119 -5.88 6.41 -10.35
C PRO A 119 -7.34 6.80 -10.56
N ARG A 120 -7.59 8.10 -10.78
CA ARG A 120 -8.94 8.64 -11.02
C ARG A 120 -9.62 7.74 -12.05
N SER A 121 -10.61 6.96 -11.60
CA SER A 121 -11.51 6.27 -12.51
C SER A 121 -12.15 7.36 -13.36
N PHE A 122 -11.87 7.30 -14.66
CA PHE A 122 -12.32 8.26 -15.64
C PHE A 122 -13.85 8.24 -15.65
N ASN A 123 -14.49 9.20 -14.99
CA ASN A 123 -15.93 9.38 -15.06
C ASN A 123 -16.21 10.08 -16.40
N ALA A 124 -16.40 9.29 -17.46
CA ALA A 124 -16.88 9.82 -18.72
C ALA A 124 -18.27 10.41 -18.48
N PRO A 125 -18.55 11.67 -18.86
CA PRO A 125 -19.89 12.19 -18.74
C PRO A 125 -20.79 11.39 -19.69
N SER A 126 -21.71 10.63 -19.11
CA SER A 126 -22.85 10.07 -19.83
C SER A 126 -23.65 11.24 -20.40
N SER A 127 -23.37 11.61 -21.65
CA SER A 127 -24.27 12.41 -22.45
C SER A 127 -25.52 11.58 -22.71
N SER A 128 -26.47 11.63 -21.78
CA SER A 128 -27.85 11.23 -22.02
C SER A 128 -28.40 12.14 -23.11
N ARG A 129 -28.23 11.74 -24.37
CA ARG A 129 -28.94 12.33 -25.49
C ARG A 129 -30.39 11.92 -25.32
N ALA A 130 -31.18 12.79 -24.69
CA ALA A 130 -32.62 12.70 -24.71
C ALA A 130 -33.05 12.63 -26.18
N ILE A 131 -33.52 11.45 -26.58
CA ILE A 131 -34.19 11.26 -27.86
C ILE A 131 -35.59 11.83 -27.62
N ASP A 132 -35.75 13.12 -27.94
CA ASP A 132 -37.05 13.75 -28.07
C ASP A 132 -37.72 13.16 -29.33
N LEU A 133 -38.63 12.21 -29.10
CA LEU A 133 -39.52 11.67 -30.14
C LEU A 133 -40.77 12.54 -30.15
N GLU A 134 -40.74 13.57 -30.99
CA GLU A 134 -41.87 14.41 -31.38
C GLU A 134 -43.04 13.54 -31.90
N PRO A 135 -44.29 13.72 -31.42
CA PRO A 135 -45.43 13.02 -31.97
C PRO A 135 -45.93 13.78 -33.21
N LYS A 136 -45.75 13.18 -34.39
CA LYS A 136 -46.37 13.65 -35.63
C LYS A 136 -47.85 13.28 -35.65
N GLN A 137 -48.68 14.32 -35.73
CA GLN A 137 -50.09 14.27 -36.16
C GLN A 137 -50.20 13.80 -37.61
#